data_AF-A0A8J3QGP8-F1
#
_entry.id   AF-A0A8J3QGP8-F1
#
_cell.length_a   1.000
_cell.length_b   1.000
_cell.length_c   1.000
_cell.angle_alpha   90.00
_cell.angle_beta   90.00
_cell.angle_gamma   90.00
#
_symmetry.space_group_name_H-M   'P 1'
#
loop_
_entity.id
_entity.type
_entity.pdbx_description
1 polymer ?
#
loop_
_entity_poly.entity_id
_entity_poly.type
_entity_poly.pdbx_seq_one_letter_code
_entity_poly.pdbx_strand_id
1 'polypeptide(L)'
;MDMSDRHVQQLLRDARKQLRRRVTPRQAKQAQNQGAYLIDIRPEYQRRADGDIPTAIVVERNHLEWRLDPCSTARIPEAEDHGLCWIILCDQGYSSSLAAASLQAVGLTQATDVIGGFQRWRADGCPIVHSDQPASPRLHRLDIRFDARAAGQCVRCVGDGSLCGRCRQETQLRLTG
;
A
#
# COMPACT_ATOMS: atom_id res chain seq x y z
N MET A 1 -21.55 -9.44 -25.84
CA MET A 1 -21.79 -8.12 -25.22
C MET A 1 -20.80 -7.16 -25.84
N ASP A 2 -21.29 -6.11 -26.51
CA ASP A 2 -20.45 -5.05 -27.05
C ASP A 2 -19.76 -4.31 -25.90
N MET A 3 -18.43 -4.24 -25.93
CA MET A 3 -17.64 -3.56 -24.90
C MET A 3 -17.62 -2.02 -25.10
N SER A 4 -18.11 -1.52 -26.25
CA SER A 4 -18.06 -0.10 -26.63
C SER A 4 -18.99 0.81 -25.83
N ASP A 5 -20.01 0.26 -25.15
CA ASP A 5 -20.94 1.02 -24.30
C ASP A 5 -20.52 1.08 -22.81
N ARG A 6 -19.41 0.43 -22.44
CA ARG A 6 -18.98 0.36 -21.03
C ARG A 6 -18.20 1.62 -20.65
N HIS A 7 -18.85 2.50 -19.88
CA HIS A 7 -18.26 3.75 -19.39
C HIS A 7 -17.95 3.72 -17.89
N VAL A 8 -17.10 4.64 -17.42
CA VAL A 8 -16.57 4.68 -16.04
C VAL A 8 -17.66 4.68 -14.95
N GLN A 9 -18.78 5.37 -15.21
CA GLN A 9 -19.89 5.39 -14.25
C GLN A 9 -20.59 4.03 -14.15
N GLN A 10 -20.68 3.27 -15.24
CA GLN A 10 -21.20 1.91 -15.21
C GLN A 10 -20.26 0.99 -14.43
N LEU A 11 -18.95 1.07 -14.70
CA LEU A 11 -17.94 0.32 -13.96
C LEU A 11 -18.00 0.61 -12.45
N LEU A 12 -18.13 1.89 -12.06
CA LEU A 12 -18.27 2.29 -10.68
C LEU A 12 -19.56 1.75 -10.03
N ARG A 13 -20.69 1.81 -10.74
CA ARG A 13 -21.95 1.24 -10.26
C ARG A 13 -21.83 -0.26 -10.01
N ASP A 14 -21.21 -0.99 -10.94
CA ASP A 14 -21.04 -2.43 -10.83
C ASP A 14 -20.10 -2.81 -9.68
N ALA A 15 -18.98 -2.10 -9.53
CA ALA A 15 -18.10 -2.25 -8.38
C ALA A 15 -18.85 -2.04 -7.07
N ARG A 16 -19.65 -0.97 -6.95
CA ARG A 16 -20.43 -0.69 -5.73
C ARG A 16 -21.50 -1.74 -5.43
N LYS A 17 -22.09 -2.38 -6.44
CA LYS A 17 -23.04 -3.49 -6.24
C LYS A 17 -22.35 -4.75 -5.72
N GLN A 18 -21.08 -4.97 -6.08
CA GLN A 18 -20.29 -6.11 -5.60
C GLN A 18 -19.93 -5.97 -4.12
N LEU A 19 -19.70 -4.75 -3.63
CA LEU A 19 -19.36 -4.50 -2.24
C LEU A 19 -20.57 -4.78 -1.33
N ARG A 20 -20.49 -5.80 -0.45
CA ARG A 20 -21.56 -6.19 0.48
C ARG A 20 -22.14 -5.01 1.25
N ARG A 21 -21.27 -4.12 1.75
CA ARG A 21 -21.67 -2.92 2.48
C ARG A 21 -20.56 -1.89 2.48
N ARG A 22 -20.80 -0.76 1.82
CA ARG A 22 -19.98 0.46 1.94
C ARG A 22 -20.24 1.11 3.30
N VAL A 23 -19.22 1.76 3.88
CA VAL A 23 -19.29 2.32 5.24
C VAL A 23 -19.23 3.84 5.22
N THR A 24 -19.93 4.49 6.15
CA THR A 24 -19.73 5.92 6.44
C THR A 24 -18.40 6.15 7.19
N PRO A 25 -17.85 7.38 7.24
CA PRO A 25 -16.65 7.66 8.04
C PRO A 25 -16.76 7.21 9.51
N ARG A 26 -17.90 7.45 10.15
CA ARG A 26 -18.14 7.02 11.54
C ARG A 26 -18.16 5.50 11.68
N GLN A 27 -18.78 4.79 10.74
CA GLN A 27 -18.77 3.32 10.72
C GLN A 27 -17.36 2.77 10.44
N ALA A 28 -16.58 3.41 9.57
CA ALA A 28 -15.20 3.03 9.33
C ALA A 28 -14.37 3.17 10.62
N LYS A 29 -14.47 4.30 11.33
CA LYS A 29 -13.81 4.50 12.63
C LYS A 29 -14.25 3.45 13.66
N GLN A 30 -15.54 3.12 13.72
CA GLN A 30 -16.04 2.07 14.61
C GLN A 30 -15.48 0.68 14.25
N ALA A 31 -15.39 0.36 12.95
CA ALA A 31 -14.82 -0.89 12.48
C ALA A 31 -13.32 -1.00 12.78
N GLN A 32 -12.58 0.12 12.77
CA GLN A 32 -11.18 0.12 13.21
C GLN A 32 -11.02 -0.35 14.66
N ASN A 33 -11.94 0.06 15.55
CA ASN A 33 -11.94 -0.41 16.94
C ASN A 33 -12.28 -1.91 17.07
N GLN A 34 -12.77 -2.54 16.00
CA GLN A 34 -13.10 -3.97 15.91
C GLN A 34 -12.04 -4.75 15.12
N GLY A 35 -10.91 -4.11 14.79
CA GLY A 35 -9.79 -4.75 14.09
C GLY A 35 -9.75 -4.55 12.57
N ALA A 36 -10.61 -3.71 11.99
CA ALA A 36 -10.52 -3.37 10.57
C ALA A 36 -9.36 -2.40 10.28
N TYR A 37 -8.74 -2.52 9.11
CA TYR A 37 -7.70 -1.61 8.65
C TYR A 37 -8.27 -0.55 7.70
N LEU A 38 -7.98 0.72 7.98
CA LEU A 38 -8.28 1.83 7.08
C LEU A 38 -7.06 2.10 6.20
N ILE A 39 -7.25 2.05 4.88
CA ILE A 39 -6.18 2.26 3.90
C ILE A 39 -6.45 3.55 3.12
N ASP A 40 -5.56 4.54 3.26
CA ASP A 40 -5.61 5.77 2.48
C ASP A 40 -4.82 5.58 1.17
N ILE A 41 -5.55 5.60 0.06
CA ILE A 41 -5.01 5.42 -1.29
C ILE A 41 -4.83 6.72 -2.06
N ARG A 42 -5.05 7.87 -1.42
CA ARG A 42 -4.82 9.18 -2.02
C ARG A 42 -3.33 9.36 -2.31
N PRO A 43 -2.94 9.99 -3.43
CA PRO A 43 -1.55 10.35 -3.67
C PRO A 43 -1.03 11.36 -2.63
N GLU A 44 0.29 11.36 -2.42
CA GLU A 44 0.95 12.22 -1.44
C GLU A 44 0.54 13.69 -1.52
N TYR A 45 0.43 14.26 -2.72
CA TYR A 45 0.09 15.68 -2.88
C TYR A 45 -1.30 16.03 -2.30
N GLN A 46 -2.27 15.11 -2.40
CA GLN A 46 -3.59 15.31 -1.80
C GLN A 46 -3.47 15.26 -0.28
N ARG A 47 -2.76 14.27 0.27
CA ARG A 47 -2.58 14.14 1.72
C ARG A 47 -1.84 15.34 2.33
N ARG A 48 -0.80 15.85 1.65
CA ARG A 48 -0.09 17.06 2.07
C ARG A 48 -1.01 18.29 2.10
N ALA A 49 -1.87 18.46 1.10
CA ALA A 49 -2.79 19.60 1.02
C ALA A 49 -3.94 19.48 2.04
N ASP A 50 -4.50 18.27 2.17
CA ASP A 50 -5.77 18.05 2.85
C ASP A 50 -5.64 17.51 4.28
N GLY A 51 -4.46 17.01 4.65
CA GLY A 51 -4.17 16.30 5.89
C GLY A 51 -4.29 14.78 5.75
N ASP A 52 -3.72 14.09 6.74
CA ASP A 52 -3.71 12.63 6.89
C ASP A 52 -4.72 12.18 7.95
N ILE A 53 -5.16 10.91 7.84
CA ILE A 53 -5.95 10.25 8.88
C ILE A 53 -4.96 9.48 9.78
N PRO A 54 -4.83 9.80 11.08
CA PRO A 54 -3.79 9.21 11.94
C PRO A 54 -3.79 7.68 12.02
N THR A 55 -4.98 7.08 11.95
CA THR A 55 -5.19 5.63 12.05
C THR A 55 -5.11 4.91 10.71
N ALA A 56 -4.93 5.64 9.60
CA ALA A 56 -4.87 5.04 8.28
C ALA A 56 -3.46 4.57 7.92
N ILE A 57 -3.38 3.42 7.25
CA ILE A 57 -2.16 2.97 6.57
C ILE A 57 -2.18 3.57 5.18
N VAL A 58 -1.09 4.23 4.81
CA VAL A 58 -0.95 4.84 3.48
C VAL A 58 -0.43 3.81 2.50
N VAL A 59 -1.25 3.48 1.49
CA VAL A 59 -0.85 2.65 0.34
C VAL A 59 -1.47 3.26 -0.90
N GLU A 60 -0.69 3.93 -1.73
CA GLU A 60 -1.23 4.57 -2.93
C GLU A 60 -1.85 3.54 -3.89
N ARG A 61 -2.84 4.00 -4.67
CA ARG A 61 -3.67 3.13 -5.51
C ARG A 61 -2.88 2.18 -6.41
N ASN A 62 -1.74 2.61 -6.92
CA ASN A 62 -0.87 1.86 -7.84
C ASN A 62 -0.20 0.62 -7.21
N HIS A 63 -0.09 0.57 -5.88
CA HIS A 63 0.58 -0.52 -5.16
C HIS A 63 -0.40 -1.44 -4.42
N LEU A 64 -1.69 -1.09 -4.40
CA LEU A 64 -2.65 -1.60 -3.43
C LEU A 64 -2.77 -3.13 -3.42
N GLU A 65 -2.98 -3.74 -4.58
CA GLU A 65 -3.17 -5.19 -4.72
C GLU A 65 -1.95 -5.96 -4.21
N TRP A 66 -0.74 -5.55 -4.61
CA TRP A 66 0.50 -6.18 -4.18
C TRP A 66 0.81 -6.00 -2.69
N ARG A 67 0.34 -4.90 -2.10
CA ARG A 67 0.59 -4.60 -0.68
C ARG A 67 -0.38 -5.31 0.25
N LEU A 68 -1.60 -5.58 -0.18
CA LEU A 68 -2.64 -6.15 0.69
C LEU A 68 -2.89 -7.64 0.48
N ASP A 69 -2.36 -8.25 -0.59
CA ASP A 69 -2.43 -9.69 -0.79
C ASP A 69 -1.47 -10.46 0.15
N PRO A 70 -1.98 -11.36 1.04
CA PRO A 70 -1.15 -12.18 1.92
C PRO A 70 -0.17 -13.11 1.19
N CYS A 71 -0.46 -13.48 -0.05
CA CYS A 71 0.42 -14.30 -0.88
C CYS A 71 1.52 -13.49 -1.58
N SER A 72 1.43 -12.16 -1.58
CA SER A 72 2.41 -11.29 -2.24
C SER A 72 3.71 -11.20 -1.44
N THR A 73 4.85 -11.32 -2.13
CA THR A 73 6.18 -11.08 -1.54
C THR A 73 6.42 -9.61 -1.19
N ALA A 74 5.62 -8.69 -1.73
CA ALA A 74 5.71 -7.26 -1.49
C ALA A 74 4.72 -6.77 -0.40
N ARG A 75 4.00 -7.68 0.26
CA ARG A 75 2.93 -7.34 1.20
C ARG A 75 3.40 -6.47 2.36
N ILE A 76 2.50 -5.65 2.90
CA ILE A 76 2.72 -5.00 4.19
C ILE A 76 2.60 -6.02 5.33
N PRO A 77 3.22 -5.78 6.50
CA PRO A 77 3.18 -6.72 7.61
C PRO A 77 1.75 -7.10 8.02
N GLU A 78 0.82 -6.14 7.99
CA GLU A 78 -0.57 -6.31 8.38
C GLU A 78 -1.36 -7.26 7.47
N ALA A 79 -0.91 -7.48 6.23
CA ALA A 79 -1.62 -8.32 5.26
C ALA A 79 -1.33 -9.81 5.49
N GLU A 80 -1.73 -10.35 6.64
CA GLU A 80 -1.40 -11.72 7.05
C GLU A 80 -2.42 -12.76 6.61
N ASP A 81 -3.68 -12.36 6.38
CA ASP A 81 -4.79 -13.27 6.11
C ASP A 81 -5.85 -12.68 5.15
N HIS A 82 -6.53 -13.54 4.39
CA HIS A 82 -7.56 -13.13 3.41
C HIS A 82 -8.88 -12.68 4.06
N GLY A 83 -9.11 -13.04 5.33
CA GLY A 83 -10.28 -12.67 6.12
C GLY A 83 -10.23 -11.28 6.75
N LEU A 84 -9.10 -10.56 6.62
CA LEU A 84 -8.94 -9.22 7.17
C LEU A 84 -9.88 -8.20 6.51
N CYS A 85 -10.47 -7.33 7.33
CA CYS A 85 -11.37 -6.29 6.85
C CYS A 85 -10.57 -5.06 6.41
N TRP A 86 -10.50 -4.84 5.10
CA TRP A 86 -9.84 -3.69 4.48
C TRP A 86 -10.86 -2.61 4.11
N ILE A 87 -10.74 -1.42 4.67
CA ILE A 87 -11.59 -0.27 4.37
C ILE A 87 -10.77 0.72 3.56
N ILE A 88 -11.09 0.87 2.28
CA ILE A 88 -10.32 1.68 1.34
C ILE A 88 -10.90 3.10 1.29
N LEU A 89 -10.03 4.09 1.41
CA LEU A 89 -10.37 5.51 1.38
C LEU A 89 -9.59 6.22 0.28
N CYS A 90 -10.32 6.87 -0.62
CA CYS A 90 -9.75 7.85 -1.54
C CYS A 90 -10.37 9.23 -1.25
N ASP A 91 -10.11 10.22 -2.10
CA ASP A 91 -10.60 11.58 -1.88
C ASP A 91 -12.13 11.69 -1.78
N GLN A 92 -12.88 11.12 -2.74
CA GLN A 92 -14.35 11.31 -2.85
C GLN A 92 -15.17 10.01 -2.88
N GLY A 93 -14.53 8.85 -2.67
CA GLY A 93 -15.23 7.57 -2.62
C GLY A 93 -15.58 6.97 -4.00
N TYR A 94 -14.87 7.36 -5.07
CA TYR A 94 -14.99 6.79 -6.41
C TYR A 94 -13.92 5.71 -6.64
N SER A 95 -12.65 6.12 -6.67
CA SER A 95 -11.51 5.22 -6.88
C SER A 95 -11.41 4.14 -5.82
N SER A 96 -11.82 4.42 -4.57
CA SER A 96 -11.83 3.45 -3.49
C SER A 96 -12.85 2.32 -3.71
N SER A 97 -14.00 2.60 -4.34
CA SER A 97 -14.97 1.54 -4.69
C SER A 97 -14.38 0.58 -5.74
N LEU A 98 -13.71 1.12 -6.76
CA LEU A 98 -13.03 0.32 -7.78
C LEU A 98 -11.88 -0.48 -7.18
N ALA A 99 -11.14 0.13 -6.27
CA ALA A 99 -10.04 -0.51 -5.54
C ALA A 99 -10.52 -1.67 -4.68
N ALA A 100 -11.57 -1.47 -3.88
CA ALA A 100 -12.14 -2.52 -3.05
C ALA A 100 -12.66 -3.70 -3.91
N ALA A 101 -13.30 -3.43 -5.05
CA ALA A 101 -13.73 -4.48 -5.98
C ALA A 101 -12.53 -5.27 -6.57
N SER A 102 -11.43 -4.58 -6.90
CA SER A 102 -10.17 -5.20 -7.34
C SER A 102 -9.59 -6.12 -6.25
N LEU A 103 -9.59 -5.66 -4.99
CA LEU A 103 -9.12 -6.46 -3.85
C LEU A 103 -9.98 -7.71 -3.63
N GLN A 104 -11.30 -7.60 -3.77
CA GLN A 104 -12.18 -8.77 -3.71
C GLN A 104 -11.91 -9.77 -4.84
N ALA A 105 -11.52 -9.29 -6.03
CA ALA A 105 -11.18 -10.16 -7.16
C ALA A 105 -9.90 -10.99 -6.92
N VAL A 106 -8.99 -10.52 -6.07
CA VAL A 106 -7.79 -11.27 -5.62
C VAL A 106 -8.03 -12.03 -4.31
N GLY A 107 -9.30 -12.19 -3.89
CA GLY A 107 -9.67 -13.03 -2.75
C GLY A 107 -9.82 -12.29 -1.41
N LEU A 108 -9.58 -10.98 -1.34
CA LEU A 108 -9.80 -10.17 -0.13
C LEU A 108 -11.27 -9.78 -0.01
N THR A 109 -12.11 -10.77 0.25
CA THR A 109 -13.58 -10.66 0.18
C THR A 109 -14.19 -9.67 1.18
N GLN A 110 -13.48 -9.35 2.27
CA GLN A 110 -13.92 -8.37 3.27
C GLN A 110 -13.52 -6.93 2.94
N ALA A 111 -12.93 -6.68 1.76
CA ALA A 111 -12.61 -5.32 1.32
C ALA A 111 -13.88 -4.51 1.01
N THR A 112 -13.92 -3.26 1.49
CA THR A 112 -14.98 -2.28 1.26
C THR A 112 -14.40 -0.87 1.18
N ASP A 113 -15.23 0.15 1.04
CA ASP A 113 -14.78 1.54 0.96
C ASP A 113 -15.62 2.53 1.78
N VAL A 114 -15.08 3.75 1.93
CA VAL A 114 -15.73 4.85 2.64
C VAL A 114 -16.61 5.67 1.68
N ILE A 115 -17.89 5.78 2.01
CA ILE A 115 -18.86 6.60 1.29
C ILE A 115 -18.43 8.07 1.36
N GLY A 116 -18.20 8.68 0.19
CA GLY A 116 -17.78 10.07 0.06
C GLY A 116 -16.30 10.33 0.36
N GLY A 117 -15.52 9.27 0.65
CA GLY A 117 -14.07 9.35 0.83
C GLY A 117 -13.62 10.31 1.94
N PHE A 118 -12.41 10.83 1.78
CA PHE A 118 -11.79 11.80 2.68
C PHE A 118 -12.62 13.07 2.85
N GLN A 119 -13.22 13.61 1.77
CA GLN A 119 -14.01 14.83 1.87
C GLN A 119 -15.21 14.66 2.81
N ARG A 120 -15.85 13.48 2.78
CA ARG A 120 -16.91 13.16 3.75
C ARG A 120 -16.37 12.89 5.15
N TRP A 121 -15.21 12.26 5.27
CA TRP A 121 -14.51 12.08 6.56
C TRP A 121 -14.26 13.43 7.26
N ARG A 122 -13.73 14.41 6.52
CA ARG A 122 -13.55 15.79 6.96
C ARG A 122 -14.88 16.44 7.37
N ALA A 123 -15.89 16.37 6.50
CA ALA A 123 -17.19 16.97 6.76
C ALA A 123 -17.89 16.39 8.01
N ASP A 124 -17.68 15.10 8.30
CA ASP A 124 -18.22 14.44 9.49
C ASP A 124 -17.46 14.78 10.79
N GLY A 125 -16.41 15.61 10.71
CA GLY A 125 -15.57 16.02 11.84
C GLY A 125 -14.68 14.91 12.39
N CYS A 126 -14.33 13.92 11.55
CA CYS A 126 -13.45 12.84 11.96
C CYS A 126 -11.98 13.32 12.04
N PRO A 127 -11.12 12.68 12.86
CA PRO A 127 -9.76 13.17 13.10
C PRO A 127 -8.94 13.27 11.81
N ILE A 128 -8.28 14.40 11.64
CA ILE A 128 -7.32 14.71 10.58
C ILE A 128 -6.12 15.38 11.24
N VAL A 129 -4.91 15.03 10.80
CA VAL A 129 -3.67 15.69 11.21
C VAL A 129 -2.99 16.25 9.98
N HIS A 130 -2.39 17.43 10.11
CA HIS A 130 -1.48 17.95 9.11
C HIS A 130 -0.06 17.71 9.63
N SER A 131 0.74 16.93 8.91
CA SER A 131 2.17 16.84 9.20
C SER A 131 2.91 17.86 8.36
N ASP A 132 3.70 18.71 9.00
CA ASP A 132 4.67 19.59 8.31
C ASP A 132 5.84 18.80 7.70
N GLN A 133 5.91 17.49 7.95
CA GLN A 133 6.89 16.60 7.36
C GLN A 133 6.29 15.78 6.22
N PRO A 134 7.03 15.55 5.12
CA PRO A 134 6.64 14.58 4.10
C PRO A 134 6.27 13.27 4.77
N ALA A 135 5.10 12.72 4.48
CA ALA A 135 4.78 11.36 4.86
C ALA A 135 5.86 10.46 4.25
N SER A 136 6.79 9.96 5.07
CA SER A 136 7.76 8.98 4.60
C SER A 136 6.95 7.84 4.01
N PRO A 137 7.14 7.50 2.72
CA PRO A 137 6.44 6.36 2.17
C PRO A 137 6.85 5.18 3.05
N ARG A 138 5.88 4.60 3.79
CA ARG A 138 6.09 3.37 4.56
C ARG A 138 6.22 2.22 3.54
N LEU A 139 7.23 2.31 2.69
CA LEU A 139 7.77 1.19 1.99
C LEU A 139 8.32 0.31 3.11
N HIS A 140 7.68 -0.83 3.32
CA HIS A 140 8.35 -1.92 4.01
C HIS A 140 9.75 -1.99 3.41
N ARG A 141 10.76 -1.84 4.27
CA ARG A 141 12.14 -2.25 3.99
C ARG A 141 12.09 -3.76 3.73
N LEU A 142 11.58 -4.16 2.58
CA LEU A 142 11.83 -5.45 2.01
C LEU A 142 13.05 -5.21 1.15
N ASP A 143 14.13 -5.82 1.61
CA ASP A 143 15.31 -6.08 0.84
C ASP A 143 14.87 -6.52 -0.56
N ILE A 144 14.95 -5.62 -1.53
CA ILE A 144 15.32 -6.02 -2.88
C ILE A 144 16.75 -6.53 -2.69
N ARG A 145 16.88 -7.78 -2.24
CA ARG A 145 17.99 -8.62 -2.68
C ARG A 145 17.77 -8.79 -4.17
N PHE A 146 18.12 -7.74 -4.92
CA PHE A 146 18.62 -7.91 -6.26
C PHE A 146 19.72 -8.94 -6.09
N ASP A 147 19.55 -10.10 -6.70
CA ASP A 147 20.46 -11.22 -6.52
C ASP A 147 21.82 -10.82 -7.10
N ALA A 148 22.65 -10.16 -6.29
CA ALA A 148 24.00 -9.74 -6.60
C ALA A 148 24.94 -10.94 -6.79
N ARG A 149 24.40 -12.17 -6.79
CA ARG A 149 25.10 -13.37 -7.28
C ARG A 149 25.11 -13.49 -8.80
N ALA A 150 24.33 -12.70 -9.53
CA ALA A 150 24.31 -12.71 -11.00
C ALA A 150 25.19 -11.63 -11.67
N ALA A 151 25.71 -10.65 -10.92
CA ALA A 151 26.67 -9.68 -11.44
C ALA A 151 27.91 -9.72 -10.54
N GLY A 152 28.98 -10.36 -11.02
CA GLY A 152 30.25 -10.50 -10.31
C GLY A 152 30.96 -9.18 -10.04
N GLN A 153 30.41 -8.36 -9.16
CA GLN A 153 30.95 -7.05 -8.76
C GLN A 153 31.32 -7.09 -7.28
N CYS A 154 32.62 -7.07 -7.04
CA CYS A 154 33.22 -6.94 -5.72
C CYS A 154 32.84 -5.57 -5.14
N VAL A 155 31.92 -5.54 -4.19
CA VAL A 155 31.57 -4.33 -3.45
C VAL A 155 32.76 -3.95 -2.58
N ARG A 156 33.40 -2.82 -2.90
CA ARG A 156 34.45 -2.19 -2.10
C ARG A 156 34.04 -2.12 -0.63
N CYS A 157 34.94 -2.57 0.23
CA CYS A 157 34.83 -2.54 1.67
C CYS A 157 34.49 -1.13 2.18
N VAL A 158 33.41 -1.00 2.95
CA VAL A 158 33.14 0.20 3.77
C VAL A 158 32.98 -0.28 5.20
N GLY A 159 33.97 0.04 6.05
CA GLY A 159 33.93 -0.16 7.49
C GLY A 159 34.78 -1.33 8.03
N ASP A 160 35.73 -1.00 8.91
CA ASP A 160 36.51 -1.88 9.81
C ASP A 160 37.75 -2.64 9.33
N GLY A 161 38.33 -2.29 8.17
CA GLY A 161 39.73 -2.66 7.86
C GLY A 161 40.02 -4.16 7.73
N SER A 162 39.00 -5.02 7.77
CA SER A 162 39.15 -6.46 7.51
C SER A 162 38.75 -6.78 6.07
N LEU A 163 39.66 -7.41 5.32
CA LEU A 163 39.42 -7.81 3.93
C LEU A 163 38.51 -9.05 3.87
N CYS A 164 37.52 -9.02 2.98
CA CYS A 164 36.74 -10.22 2.67
C CYS A 164 37.62 -11.30 2.02
N GLY A 165 37.20 -12.57 2.08
CA GLY A 165 37.99 -13.71 1.58
C GLY A 165 38.43 -13.61 0.12
N ARG A 166 37.69 -12.87 -0.72
CA ARG A 166 38.01 -12.65 -2.14
C ARG A 166 39.13 -11.63 -2.36
N CYS A 167 39.15 -10.52 -1.60
CA CYS A 167 40.26 -9.56 -1.63
C CYS A 167 41.58 -10.13 -1.07
N ARG A 168 41.52 -11.07 -0.11
CA ARG A 168 42.71 -11.77 0.39
C ARG A 168 43.40 -12.57 -0.71
N GLN A 169 42.64 -13.28 -1.55
CA GLN A 169 43.21 -14.09 -2.64
C GLN A 169 43.84 -13.24 -3.75
N GLU A 170 43.21 -12.12 -4.15
CA GLU A 170 43.78 -11.23 -5.17
C GLU A 170 45.06 -10.51 -4.73
N THR A 171 45.18 -10.19 -3.42
CA THR A 171 46.40 -9.57 -2.88
C THR A 171 47.56 -10.57 -2.86
N GLN A 172 47.28 -11.85 -2.58
CA GLN A 172 48.29 -12.90 -2.53
C GLN A 172 48.86 -13.25 -3.92
N LEU A 173 48.03 -13.18 -4.97
CA LEU A 173 48.45 -13.40 -6.36
C LEU A 173 49.32 -12.27 -6.94
N ARG A 174 49.26 -11.05 -6.39
CA ARG A 174 50.10 -9.91 -6.82
C ARG A 174 51.47 -9.84 -6.13
N LEU A 175 51.68 -10.62 -5.07
CA LEU A 175 52.94 -10.63 -4.30
C LEU A 175 53.86 -11.80 -4.67
N THR A 176 53.38 -12.75 -5.48
CA THR A 176 54.15 -13.91 -5.97
C THR A 176 54.37 -13.88 -7.49
N GLY A 177 54.29 -12.70 -8.11
CA GLY A 177 54.56 -12.46 -9.52
C GLY A 177 55.52 -11.29 -9.70
#